data_AF-A0A6L8FSF6-F1
#
_entry.id   AF-A0A6L8FSF6-F1
#
_cell.length_a   1.000
_cell.length_b   1.000
_cell.length_c   1.000
_cell.angle_alpha   90.00
_cell.angle_beta   90.00
_cell.angle_gamma   90.00
#
_symmetry.space_group_name_H-M   'P 1'
#
loop_
_entity.id
_entity.type
_entity.pdbx_description
1 polymer ?
#
loop_
_entity_poly.entity_id
_entity_poly.type
_entity_poly.pdbx_seq_one_letter_code
_entity_poly.pdbx_strand_id
1 'polypeptide(L)'
;MTEYPNEIFERVLNLEWPWYVDRFGFDDESQTLLVYLDFEKGGTFTCGSCGTTGCKAYDTYRKQWRHLDFFRYRTFLHGPSPRVSCPSCGIKQAALPWARRRQRLTLAFEEMVVSLVQEMPIRAVSRLVGEHDTRLWRVVNHYMD
;
A
#
# COMPACT_ATOMS: atom_id res chain seq x y z
N MET A 1 -26.96 -12.77 11.17
CA MET A 1 -25.89 -11.78 11.36
C MET A 1 -24.77 -12.12 10.41
N THR A 2 -24.82 -11.60 9.20
CA THR A 2 -23.80 -11.85 8.18
C THR A 2 -23.73 -10.59 7.34
N GLU A 3 -23.01 -9.58 7.83
CA GLU A 3 -22.84 -8.31 7.14
C GLU A 3 -21.38 -7.83 7.30
N TYR A 4 -20.71 -7.77 6.14
CA TYR A 4 -19.47 -7.08 5.77
C TYR A 4 -18.14 -7.47 6.45
N PRO A 5 -17.50 -8.58 6.03
CA PRO A 5 -16.12 -8.87 6.41
C PRO A 5 -15.10 -7.83 5.87
N ASN A 6 -15.48 -6.97 4.92
CA ASN A 6 -14.60 -5.94 4.35
C ASN A 6 -14.30 -4.78 5.33
N GLU A 7 -15.24 -4.44 6.22
CA GLU A 7 -15.10 -3.30 7.14
C GLU A 7 -13.88 -3.41 8.05
N ILE A 8 -13.52 -4.64 8.45
CA ILE A 8 -12.31 -4.89 9.25
C ILE A 8 -11.09 -4.44 8.46
N PHE A 9 -10.96 -4.85 7.18
CA PHE A 9 -9.82 -4.49 6.36
C PHE A 9 -9.78 -3.00 6.04
N GLU A 10 -10.91 -2.38 5.74
CA GLU A 10 -11.00 -0.94 5.53
C GLU A 10 -10.53 -0.16 6.76
N ARG A 11 -10.98 -0.58 7.95
CA ARG A 11 -10.61 0.07 9.21
C ARG A 11 -9.14 -0.13 9.57
N VAL A 12 -8.59 -1.34 9.46
CA VAL A 12 -7.18 -1.60 9.82
C VAL A 12 -6.20 -1.03 8.79
N LEU A 13 -6.61 -0.90 7.53
CA LEU A 13 -5.82 -0.20 6.50
C LEU A 13 -6.02 1.33 6.55
N ASN A 14 -6.86 1.82 7.46
CA ASN A 14 -7.23 3.23 7.61
C ASN A 14 -7.66 3.85 6.28
N LEU A 15 -8.55 3.16 5.55
CA LEU A 15 -9.10 3.64 4.30
C LEU A 15 -10.19 4.67 4.59
N GLU A 16 -10.08 5.79 3.90
CA GLU A 16 -11.09 6.83 3.86
C GLU A 16 -11.59 6.98 2.43
N TRP A 17 -12.76 7.60 2.28
CA TRP A 17 -13.29 7.95 0.97
C TRP A 17 -12.20 8.66 0.12
N PRO A 18 -12.00 8.29 -1.16
CA PRO A 18 -12.86 7.40 -1.96
C PRO A 18 -12.47 5.92 -1.91
N TRP A 19 -11.50 5.52 -1.10
CA TRP A 19 -10.96 4.16 -1.12
C TRP A 19 -11.84 3.19 -0.34
N TYR A 20 -11.94 1.96 -0.85
CA TYR A 20 -12.66 0.87 -0.18
C TYR A 20 -12.03 -0.49 -0.50
N VAL A 21 -12.40 -1.52 0.25
CA VAL A 21 -12.04 -2.91 -0.03
C VAL A 21 -13.13 -3.52 -0.90
N ASP A 22 -12.81 -3.81 -2.16
CA ASP A 22 -13.71 -4.46 -3.11
C ASP A 22 -13.97 -5.92 -2.70
N ARG A 23 -12.89 -6.65 -2.42
CA ARG A 23 -12.94 -8.04 -1.98
C ARG A 23 -11.62 -8.46 -1.35
N PHE A 24 -11.62 -9.58 -0.66
CA PHE A 24 -10.40 -10.26 -0.26
C PHE A 24 -10.56 -11.78 -0.39
N GLY A 25 -9.44 -12.50 -0.38
CA GLY A 25 -9.44 -13.95 -0.44
C GLY A 25 -8.14 -14.55 0.07
N PHE A 26 -8.22 -15.78 0.57
CA PHE A 26 -7.07 -16.57 0.96
C PHE A 26 -6.71 -17.56 -0.15
N ASP A 27 -5.43 -17.66 -0.44
CA ASP A 27 -4.83 -18.72 -1.21
C ASP A 27 -4.10 -19.63 -0.22
N ASP A 28 -4.70 -20.79 0.07
CA ASP A 28 -4.15 -21.74 1.02
C ASP A 28 -2.93 -22.49 0.47
N GLU A 29 -2.77 -22.62 -0.84
CA GLU A 29 -1.59 -23.27 -1.44
C GLU A 29 -0.34 -22.42 -1.24
N SER A 30 -0.46 -21.11 -1.49
CA SER A 30 0.65 -20.16 -1.32
C SER A 30 0.69 -19.51 0.07
N GLN A 31 -0.24 -19.86 0.97
CA GLN A 31 -0.44 -19.22 2.27
C GLN A 31 -0.48 -17.69 2.16
N THR A 32 -1.30 -17.18 1.25
CA THR A 32 -1.36 -15.75 0.92
C THR A 32 -2.76 -15.18 1.18
N LEU A 33 -2.84 -13.99 1.77
CA LEU A 33 -4.03 -13.14 1.79
C LEU A 33 -3.92 -12.10 0.67
N LEU A 34 -4.92 -12.06 -0.21
CA LEU A 34 -5.05 -11.09 -1.28
C LEU A 34 -6.18 -10.13 -0.95
N VAL A 35 -5.87 -8.86 -0.75
CA VAL A 35 -6.86 -7.80 -0.50
C VAL A 35 -6.94 -6.92 -1.74
N TYR A 36 -8.12 -6.82 -2.34
CA TYR A 36 -8.38 -6.02 -3.53
C TYR A 36 -9.04 -4.71 -3.12
N LEU A 37 -8.36 -3.61 -3.43
CA LEU A 37 -8.79 -2.25 -3.19
C LEU A 37 -9.35 -1.65 -4.47
N ASP A 38 -10.30 -0.74 -4.32
CA ASP A 38 -10.75 0.14 -5.39
C ASP A 38 -11.08 1.54 -4.85
N PHE A 39 -11.60 2.41 -5.71
CA PHE A 39 -12.12 3.71 -5.29
C PHE A 39 -13.48 4.03 -5.91
N GLU A 40 -14.27 4.83 -5.19
CA GLU A 40 -15.61 5.22 -5.58
C GLU A 40 -15.65 6.07 -6.85
N LYS A 41 -16.68 5.84 -7.68
CA LYS A 41 -16.92 6.66 -8.88
C LYS A 41 -17.13 8.12 -8.48
N GLY A 42 -16.49 9.03 -9.21
CA GLY A 42 -16.51 10.46 -8.87
C GLY A 42 -15.56 10.85 -7.73
N GLY A 43 -14.82 9.89 -7.17
CA GLY A 43 -13.75 10.10 -6.20
C GLY A 43 -12.81 11.24 -6.57
N THR A 44 -12.39 11.99 -5.55
CA THR A 44 -11.33 12.98 -5.67
C THR A 44 -10.13 12.55 -4.85
N PHE A 45 -8.96 13.06 -5.23
CA PHE A 45 -7.70 12.58 -4.71
C PHE A 45 -6.79 13.75 -4.35
N THR A 46 -5.84 13.45 -3.50
CA THR A 46 -4.73 14.35 -3.18
C THR A 46 -3.59 14.12 -4.16
N CYS A 47 -3.05 15.19 -4.74
CA CYS A 47 -1.85 15.12 -5.57
C CYS A 47 -0.66 14.65 -4.73
N GLY A 48 -0.07 13.50 -5.07
CA GLY A 48 1.08 12.94 -4.33
C GLY A 48 2.39 13.69 -4.52
N SER A 49 2.39 14.85 -5.18
CA SER A 49 3.57 15.71 -5.38
C SER A 49 3.53 16.99 -4.55
N CYS A 50 2.37 17.64 -4.46
CA CYS A 50 2.22 18.96 -3.80
C CYS A 50 1.13 18.98 -2.72
N GLY A 51 0.37 17.90 -2.54
CA GLY A 51 -0.69 17.83 -1.54
C GLY A 51 -2.00 18.52 -1.92
N THR A 52 -2.15 19.07 -3.14
CA THR A 52 -3.41 19.65 -3.59
C THR A 52 -4.53 18.61 -3.57
N THR A 53 -5.61 18.88 -2.83
CA THR A 53 -6.79 18.01 -2.70
C THR A 53 -7.79 18.26 -3.83
N GLY A 54 -8.83 17.41 -3.94
CA GLY A 54 -9.91 17.62 -4.90
C GLY A 54 -9.55 17.29 -6.36
N CYS A 55 -8.36 16.74 -6.63
CA CYS A 55 -7.95 16.42 -7.99
C CYS A 55 -8.74 15.23 -8.53
N LYS A 56 -9.17 15.29 -9.79
CA LYS A 56 -9.85 14.17 -10.46
C LYS A 56 -8.84 13.19 -11.06
N ALA A 57 -9.20 11.90 -11.08
CA ALA A 57 -8.41 10.89 -11.78
C ALA A 57 -8.35 11.23 -13.28
N TYR A 58 -7.13 11.16 -13.82
CA TYR A 58 -6.84 11.29 -15.25
C TYR A 58 -6.82 9.91 -15.91
N ASP A 59 -6.01 9.01 -15.36
CA ASP A 59 -5.98 7.60 -15.72
C ASP A 59 -5.58 6.75 -14.52
N THR A 60 -5.75 5.43 -14.64
CA THR A 60 -5.55 4.50 -13.52
C THR A 60 -4.79 3.26 -13.97
N TYR A 61 -3.72 2.96 -13.26
CA TYR A 61 -3.00 1.69 -13.37
C TYR A 61 -3.31 0.82 -12.16
N ARG A 62 -3.29 -0.50 -12.30
CA ARG A 62 -3.33 -1.40 -11.14
C ARG A 62 -1.93 -1.82 -10.72
N LYS A 63 -1.71 -1.90 -9.40
CA LYS A 63 -0.46 -2.34 -8.80
C LYS A 63 -0.73 -3.32 -7.67
N GLN A 64 0.33 -4.00 -7.26
CA GLN A 64 0.38 -4.87 -6.11
C GLN A 64 1.45 -4.37 -5.14
N TRP A 65 1.11 -4.36 -3.85
CA TRP A 65 1.98 -4.03 -2.75
C TRP A 65 2.06 -5.18 -1.76
N ARG A 66 3.27 -5.49 -1.30
CA ARG A 66 3.47 -6.36 -0.13
C ARG A 66 3.14 -5.56 1.13
N HIS A 67 2.23 -6.10 1.94
CA HIS A 67 1.83 -5.55 3.23
C HIS A 67 2.37 -6.37 4.39
N LEU A 68 2.05 -6.03 5.64
CA LEU A 68 2.36 -6.86 6.81
C LEU A 68 1.65 -8.22 6.73
N ASP A 69 2.24 -9.24 7.33
CA ASP A 69 1.61 -10.57 7.38
C ASP A 69 0.33 -10.54 8.22
N PHE A 70 -0.70 -11.21 7.72
CA PHE A 70 -1.93 -11.43 8.46
C PHE A 70 -1.84 -12.81 9.11
N PHE A 71 -1.39 -12.84 10.36
CA PHE A 71 -0.98 -14.06 11.05
C PHE A 71 0.07 -14.83 10.24
N ARG A 72 -0.23 -16.07 9.84
CA ARG A 72 0.67 -16.90 9.01
C ARG A 72 0.59 -16.58 7.52
N TYR A 73 -0.36 -15.76 7.10
CA TYR A 73 -0.62 -15.50 5.69
C TYR A 73 0.18 -14.29 5.22
N ARG A 74 0.91 -14.48 4.12
CA ARG A 74 1.58 -13.38 3.42
C ARG A 74 0.53 -12.47 2.79
N THR A 75 0.56 -11.17 3.07
CA THR A 75 -0.50 -10.26 2.59
C THR A 75 -0.04 -9.40 1.41
N PHE A 76 -0.86 -9.35 0.37
CA PHE A 76 -0.71 -8.40 -0.73
C PHE A 76 -1.96 -7.54 -0.93
N LEU A 77 -1.75 -6.24 -1.08
CA LEU A 77 -2.78 -5.30 -1.51
C LEU A 77 -2.72 -5.17 -3.02
N HIS A 78 -3.83 -5.39 -3.70
CA HIS A 78 -4.01 -5.21 -5.13
C HIS A 78 -4.94 -4.05 -5.34
N GLY A 79 -4.53 -3.00 -6.05
CA GLY A 79 -5.40 -1.84 -6.15
C GLY A 79 -5.00 -0.83 -7.21
N PRO A 80 -5.88 0.12 -7.49
CA PRO A 80 -5.61 1.22 -8.38
C PRO A 80 -4.51 2.15 -7.82
N SER A 81 -3.70 2.67 -8.73
CA SER A 81 -2.70 3.71 -8.53
C SER A 81 -2.99 4.81 -9.55
N PRO A 82 -4.02 5.65 -9.30
CA PRO A 82 -4.45 6.66 -10.24
C PRO A 82 -3.38 7.75 -10.39
N ARG A 83 -3.28 8.29 -11.60
CA ARG A 83 -2.71 9.62 -11.82
C ARG A 83 -3.85 10.62 -11.85
N VAL A 84 -3.60 11.80 -11.31
CA VAL A 84 -4.57 12.88 -11.16
C VAL A 84 -4.16 14.07 -11.99
N SER A 85 -5.15 14.79 -12.52
CA SER A 85 -4.91 16.08 -13.16
C SER A 85 -4.80 17.14 -12.07
N CYS A 86 -3.57 17.47 -11.67
CA CYS A 86 -3.30 18.49 -10.66
C CYS A 86 -3.11 19.86 -11.35
N PRO A 87 -3.79 20.92 -10.91
CA PRO A 87 -3.69 22.24 -11.52
C PRO A 87 -2.29 22.86 -11.40
N SER A 88 -1.51 22.47 -10.37
CA SER A 88 -0.19 23.04 -10.10
C SER A 88 0.96 22.18 -10.66
N CYS A 89 0.77 20.87 -10.77
CA CYS A 89 1.85 19.93 -11.12
C CYS A 89 1.62 19.18 -12.44
N GLY A 90 0.47 19.36 -13.09
CA GLY A 90 0.02 18.55 -14.22
C GLY A 90 -0.34 17.12 -13.81
N ILE A 91 -0.09 16.15 -14.69
CA ILE A 91 -0.42 14.74 -14.43
C ILE A 91 0.59 14.11 -13.46
N LYS A 92 0.15 13.83 -12.23
CA LYS A 92 0.97 13.21 -11.17
C LYS A 92 0.25 12.04 -10.53
N GLN A 93 0.99 11.12 -9.90
CA GLN A 93 0.35 10.04 -9.13
C GLN A 93 -0.43 10.65 -7.95
N ALA A 94 -1.62 10.13 -7.68
CA ALA A 94 -2.32 10.41 -6.42
C ALA A 94 -1.47 9.95 -5.23
N ALA A 95 -1.63 10.66 -4.10
CA ALA A 95 -1.24 10.13 -2.81
C ALA A 95 -2.06 8.87 -2.54
N LEU A 96 -1.38 7.78 -2.17
CA LEU A 96 -2.03 6.52 -1.78
C LEU A 96 -1.89 6.39 -0.26
N PRO A 97 -2.98 6.10 0.48
CA PRO A 97 -2.92 5.96 1.93
C PRO A 97 -1.92 4.90 2.40
N TRP A 98 -1.76 3.84 1.61
CA TRP A 98 -0.94 2.68 2.00
C TRP A 98 0.45 2.66 1.36
N ALA A 99 0.80 3.54 0.41
CA ALA A 99 2.08 3.39 -0.31
C ALA A 99 2.67 4.69 -0.86
N ARG A 100 4.00 4.79 -0.73
CA ARG A 100 4.82 5.78 -1.42
C ARG A 100 4.81 5.58 -2.94
N ARG A 101 5.10 6.68 -3.64
CA ARG A 101 5.18 6.70 -5.12
C ARG A 101 6.21 5.70 -5.63
N ARG A 102 5.84 4.93 -6.66
CA ARG A 102 6.66 3.89 -7.33
C ARG A 102 7.08 2.69 -6.45
N GLN A 103 6.73 2.65 -5.18
CA GLN A 103 7.07 1.51 -4.34
C GLN A 103 6.06 0.37 -4.49
N ARG A 104 6.53 -0.84 -4.21
CA ARG A 104 5.71 -2.07 -4.13
C ARG A 104 5.61 -2.60 -2.70
N LEU A 105 6.07 -1.83 -1.71
CA LEU A 105 5.88 -2.09 -0.29
C LEU A 105 4.86 -1.07 0.24
N THR A 106 4.06 -1.46 1.21
CA THR A 106 3.19 -0.53 1.92
C THR A 106 3.97 0.28 2.96
N LEU A 107 3.48 1.47 3.32
CA LEU A 107 4.06 2.32 4.38
C LEU A 107 4.26 1.54 5.68
N ALA A 108 3.23 0.84 6.16
CA ALA A 108 3.33 0.03 7.38
C ALA A 108 4.41 -1.08 7.29
N PHE A 109 4.64 -1.64 6.10
CA PHE A 109 5.71 -2.61 5.89
C PHE A 109 7.08 -1.94 5.91
N GLU A 110 7.20 -0.76 5.28
CA GLU A 110 8.42 0.05 5.34
C GLU A 110 8.76 0.43 6.79
N GLU A 111 7.77 0.85 7.59
CA GLU A 111 7.93 1.17 9.02
C GLU A 111 8.42 -0.03 9.82
N MET A 112 7.81 -1.21 9.66
CA MET A 112 8.28 -2.43 10.30
C MET A 112 9.74 -2.74 9.94
N VAL A 113 10.11 -2.59 8.66
CA VAL A 113 11.49 -2.82 8.22
C VAL A 113 12.45 -1.84 8.89
N VAL A 114 12.12 -0.54 8.93
CA VAL A 114 12.95 0.49 9.57
C VAL A 114 13.15 0.19 11.06
N SER A 115 12.09 -0.19 11.78
CA SER A 115 12.19 -0.57 13.19
C SER A 115 13.07 -1.81 13.40
N LEU A 116 12.95 -2.81 12.54
CA LEU A 116 13.74 -4.05 12.67
C LEU A 116 15.23 -3.83 12.38
N VAL A 117 15.59 -3.03 11.38
CA VAL A 117 17.01 -2.82 11.02
C VAL A 117 17.79 -2.03 12.06
N GLN A 118 17.11 -1.33 12.98
CA GLN A 118 17.75 -0.69 14.13
C GLN A 118 18.26 -1.72 15.15
N GLU A 119 17.60 -2.88 15.23
CA GLU A 119 17.87 -3.90 16.25
C GLU A 119 18.64 -5.12 15.71
N MET A 120 18.68 -5.31 14.39
CA MET A 120 19.35 -6.47 13.79
C MET A 120 19.89 -6.22 12.38
N PRO A 121 20.91 -6.98 11.93
CA PRO A 121 21.44 -6.84 10.56
C PRO A 121 20.36 -7.06 9.50
N ILE A 122 20.42 -6.30 8.41
CA ILE A 122 19.43 -6.36 7.31
C ILE A 122 19.22 -7.77 6.73
N ARG A 123 20.24 -8.63 6.75
CA ARG A 123 20.15 -10.03 6.31
C ARG A 123 19.33 -10.91 7.26
N ALA A 124 19.26 -10.57 8.54
CA ALA A 124 18.34 -11.20 9.48
C ALA A 124 16.91 -10.72 9.20
N VAL A 125 16.70 -9.41 9.02
CA VAL A 125 15.41 -8.83 8.65
C VAL A 125 14.87 -9.43 7.36
N SER A 126 15.70 -9.54 6.31
CA SER A 126 15.31 -10.07 5.01
C SER A 126 14.77 -11.51 5.11
N ARG A 127 15.41 -12.35 5.93
CA ARG A 127 14.94 -13.71 6.22
C ARG A 127 13.65 -13.70 7.04
N LEU A 128 13.56 -12.83 8.05
CA LEU A 128 12.40 -12.73 8.94
C LEU A 128 11.13 -12.32 8.18
N VAL A 129 11.20 -11.30 7.32
CA VAL A 129 10.05 -10.79 6.58
C VAL A 129 9.85 -11.47 5.21
N GLY A 130 10.81 -12.32 4.82
CA GLY A 130 10.87 -13.07 3.57
C GLY A 130 10.97 -12.17 2.33
N GLU A 131 11.75 -11.09 2.39
CA GLU A 131 11.97 -10.15 1.29
C GLU A 131 13.45 -10.10 0.90
N HIS A 132 13.75 -9.65 -0.32
CA HIS A 132 15.14 -9.47 -0.75
C HIS A 132 15.77 -8.25 -0.06
N ASP A 133 16.99 -8.42 0.43
CA ASP A 133 17.79 -7.37 1.07
C ASP A 133 17.96 -6.11 0.20
N THR A 134 18.18 -6.26 -1.11
CA THR A 134 18.26 -5.16 -2.08
C THR A 134 17.00 -4.29 -2.10
N ARG A 135 15.82 -4.89 -1.85
CA ARG A 135 14.55 -4.16 -1.74
C ARG A 135 14.43 -3.45 -0.39
N LEU A 136 14.90 -4.09 0.68
CA LEU A 136 14.92 -3.49 2.02
C LEU A 136 15.89 -2.30 2.09
N TRP A 137 17.06 -2.37 1.46
CA TRP A 137 18.00 -1.25 1.40
C TRP A 137 17.40 0.00 0.75
N ARG A 138 16.51 -0.15 -0.25
CA ARG A 138 15.79 1.00 -0.84
C ARG A 138 14.83 1.67 0.14
N VAL A 139 14.32 0.92 1.12
CA VAL A 139 13.53 1.47 2.23
C VAL A 139 14.45 2.18 3.19
N VAL A 140 15.50 1.50 3.68
CA VAL A 140 16.43 2.06 4.67
C VAL A 140 17.06 3.37 4.19
N ASN A 141 17.58 3.40 2.97
CA ASN A 141 18.19 4.61 2.39
C ASN A 141 17.18 5.76 2.27
N HIS A 142 15.88 5.48 2.18
CA HIS A 142 14.89 6.56 2.16
C HIS A 142 14.71 7.25 3.51
N TYR A 143 14.91 6.54 4.62
CA TYR A 143 14.64 7.05 5.98
C TYR A 143 15.90 7.39 6.78
N MET A 144 17.09 7.04 6.28
CA MET A 144 18.39 7.33 6.93
C MET A 144 19.16 8.49 6.29
N ASP A 145 18.65 9.04 5.19
CA ASP A 145 19.10 10.31 4.60
C ASP A 145 18.28 11.48 5.17
#